data_AF-A0AAU9TQK6-F1
#
_entry.id   AF-A0AAU9TQK6-F1
#
_cell.length_a   1.000
_cell.length_b   1.000
_cell.length_c   1.000
_cell.angle_alpha   90.00
_cell.angle_beta   90.00
_cell.angle_gamma   90.00
#
_symmetry.space_group_name_H-M   'P 1'
#
loop_
_entity.id
_entity.type
_entity.pdbx_description
1 polymer ?
#
loop_
_entity_poly.entity_id
_entity_poly.type
_entity_poly.pdbx_seq_one_letter_code
_entity_poly.pdbx_strand_id
1 'polypeptide(L)'
;MEEEKSKCIFCKQHHGKLKLFTEESFKKCKQVLKQRALHNLKFKDLVFPEDLYDYGYHRECYKNFTALPTRHYIELFNEKVENSKEVMGNFTPHNLEDKINKVFTKEIKFLICHNKKLLAPKHVSVIGEELLDNLRDQDILNKAALILRKSVLQIEKKNC
;
A
#
# COMPACT_ATOMS: atom_id res chain seq x y z
N MET A 1 -31.09 -19.00 30.38
CA MET A 1 -30.09 -19.07 29.31
C MET A 1 -28.98 -18.14 29.71
N GLU A 2 -27.92 -18.70 30.30
CA GLU A 2 -26.79 -17.94 30.81
C GLU A 2 -25.97 -17.39 29.62
N GLU A 3 -25.83 -16.08 29.54
CA GLU A 3 -24.90 -15.44 28.62
C GLU A 3 -23.48 -15.79 29.06
N GLU A 4 -22.89 -16.83 28.46
CA GLU A 4 -21.48 -17.16 28.63
C GLU A 4 -20.65 -15.97 28.15
N LYS A 5 -20.27 -15.11 29.10
CA LYS A 5 -19.44 -13.94 28.84
C LYS A 5 -18.14 -14.45 28.25
N SER A 6 -17.92 -14.20 26.96
CA SER A 6 -16.64 -14.52 26.33
C SER A 6 -15.53 -13.77 27.07
N LYS A 7 -14.37 -14.41 27.29
CA LYS A 7 -13.19 -13.77 27.92
C LYS A 7 -12.24 -13.26 26.84
N CYS A 8 -11.54 -12.15 27.11
CA CYS A 8 -10.41 -11.78 26.28
C CYS A 8 -9.26 -12.76 26.48
N ILE A 9 -8.81 -13.46 25.42
CA ILE A 9 -7.67 -14.39 25.48
C ILE A 9 -6.38 -13.73 25.97
N PHE A 10 -6.18 -12.43 25.69
CA PHE A 10 -4.93 -11.73 25.99
C PHE A 10 -4.86 -11.14 27.40
N CYS A 11 -5.95 -10.55 27.88
CA CYS A 11 -5.96 -9.89 29.20
C CYS A 11 -6.79 -10.65 30.25
N LYS A 12 -7.46 -11.74 29.88
CA LYS A 12 -8.34 -12.56 30.74
C LYS A 12 -9.47 -11.77 31.43
N GLN A 13 -9.71 -10.53 31.00
CA GLN A 13 -10.75 -9.64 31.51
C GLN A 13 -11.91 -9.53 30.50
N HIS A 14 -13.09 -9.16 31.01
CA HIS A 14 -14.32 -8.94 30.22
C HIS A 14 -14.60 -7.45 29.95
N HIS A 15 -13.59 -6.59 30.03
CA HIS A 15 -13.82 -5.14 29.95
C HIS A 15 -13.98 -4.68 28.50
N GLY A 16 -15.23 -4.50 28.09
CA GLY A 16 -15.60 -3.80 26.86
C GLY A 16 -16.05 -4.72 25.72
N LYS A 17 -16.13 -4.15 24.52
CA LYS A 17 -16.60 -4.88 23.32
C LYS A 17 -15.55 -5.87 22.85
N LEU A 18 -15.84 -7.15 22.99
CA LEU A 18 -15.02 -8.24 22.48
C LEU A 18 -15.34 -8.52 21.01
N LYS A 19 -14.29 -8.79 20.23
CA LYS A 19 -14.42 -9.31 18.87
C LYS A 19 -14.11 -10.80 18.86
N LEU A 20 -14.87 -11.55 18.09
CA LEU A 20 -14.60 -12.96 17.82
C LEU A 20 -13.42 -13.09 16.84
N PHE A 21 -12.70 -14.20 16.95
CA PHE A 21 -11.63 -14.54 16.02
C PHE A 21 -12.23 -15.00 14.69
N THR A 22 -11.76 -14.40 13.59
CA THR A 22 -11.95 -14.97 12.26
C THR A 22 -10.80 -15.94 11.95
N GLU A 23 -10.98 -16.86 11.01
CA GLU A 23 -9.93 -17.81 10.58
C GLU A 23 -8.62 -17.09 10.19
N GLU A 24 -8.74 -15.98 9.46
CA GLU A 24 -7.57 -15.16 9.09
C GLU A 24 -6.86 -14.54 10.29
N SER A 25 -7.63 -14.03 11.26
CA SER A 25 -7.09 -13.44 12.48
C SER A 25 -6.40 -14.49 13.34
N PHE A 26 -6.96 -15.70 13.38
CA PHE A 26 -6.39 -16.83 14.09
C PHE A 26 -5.08 -17.31 13.48
N LYS A 27 -5.02 -17.42 12.14
CA LYS A 27 -3.79 -17.76 11.41
C LYS A 27 -2.69 -16.73 11.69
N LYS A 28 -3.01 -15.44 11.66
CA LYS A 28 -2.09 -14.35 12.03
C LYS A 28 -1.63 -14.46 13.49
N CYS A 29 -2.54 -14.74 14.42
CA CYS A 29 -2.19 -14.93 15.82
C CYS A 29 -1.21 -16.08 16.04
N LYS A 30 -1.43 -17.23 15.38
CA LYS A 30 -0.50 -18.38 15.44
C LYS A 30 0.89 -18.02 14.92
N GLN A 31 0.99 -17.29 13.80
CA GLN A 31 2.27 -16.83 13.27
C GLN A 31 2.99 -15.87 14.23
N VAL A 32 2.25 -14.89 14.76
CA VAL A 32 2.81 -13.94 15.73
C VAL A 32 3.22 -14.63 17.03
N LEU A 33 2.49 -15.64 17.48
CA LEU A 33 2.83 -16.41 18.68
C LEU A 33 4.15 -17.18 18.49
N LYS A 34 4.34 -17.85 17.34
CA LYS A 34 5.61 -18.51 17.01
C LYS A 34 6.78 -17.53 17.11
N GLN A 35 6.62 -16.34 16.53
CA GLN A 35 7.65 -15.30 16.56
C GLN A 35 7.91 -14.76 17.98
N ARG A 36 6.85 -14.54 18.76
CA ARG A 36 7.01 -14.13 20.17
C ARG A 36 7.68 -15.20 21.01
N ALA A 37 7.41 -16.48 20.75
CA ALA A 37 8.07 -17.60 21.44
C ALA A 37 9.56 -17.68 21.07
N LEU A 38 9.91 -17.58 19.78
CA LEU A 38 11.30 -17.57 19.30
C LEU A 38 12.11 -16.44 19.93
N HIS A 39 11.54 -15.23 19.96
CA HIS A 39 12.23 -14.03 20.46
C HIS A 39 11.98 -13.75 21.95
N ASN A 40 11.42 -14.71 22.70
CA ASN A 40 11.12 -14.61 24.14
C ASN A 40 10.37 -13.32 24.55
N LEU A 41 9.41 -12.90 23.72
CA LEU A 41 8.64 -11.67 23.94
C LEU A 41 7.46 -11.87 24.91
N LYS A 42 6.88 -10.76 25.38
CA LYS A 42 5.63 -10.79 26.18
C LYS A 42 4.55 -11.59 25.43
N PHE A 43 3.73 -12.35 26.16
CA PHE A 43 2.70 -13.24 25.59
C PHE A 43 3.23 -14.47 24.84
N LYS A 44 4.45 -14.94 25.14
CA LYS A 44 5.02 -16.17 24.55
C LYS A 44 4.29 -17.46 24.97
N ASP A 45 3.80 -17.52 26.21
CA ASP A 45 3.17 -18.71 26.79
C ASP A 45 1.64 -18.73 26.57
N LEU A 46 1.17 -18.01 25.55
CA LEU A 46 -0.26 -17.82 25.33
C LEU A 46 -0.83 -19.03 24.59
N VAL A 47 -1.60 -19.85 25.32
CA VAL A 47 -2.27 -21.01 24.77
C VAL A 47 -3.57 -20.54 24.11
N PHE A 48 -3.66 -20.67 22.79
CA PHE A 48 -4.91 -20.50 22.06
C PHE A 48 -5.68 -21.83 22.10
N PRO A 49 -6.90 -21.86 22.66
CA PRO A 49 -7.77 -23.04 22.63
C PRO A 49 -8.13 -23.43 21.18
N GLU A 50 -8.38 -24.70 20.93
CA GLU A 50 -8.87 -25.20 19.63
C GLU A 50 -10.28 -24.71 19.34
N ASP A 51 -11.11 -24.57 20.38
CA ASP A 51 -12.46 -24.04 20.30
C ASP A 51 -12.51 -22.55 20.64
N LEU A 52 -12.72 -21.72 19.62
CA LEU A 52 -12.72 -20.25 19.71
C LEU A 52 -14.10 -19.66 20.04
N TYR A 53 -15.12 -20.50 20.22
CA TYR A 53 -16.50 -20.06 20.41
C TYR A 53 -16.69 -19.26 21.72
N ASP A 54 -15.90 -19.55 22.75
CA ASP A 54 -16.03 -18.93 24.07
C ASP A 54 -15.07 -17.76 24.30
N TYR A 55 -14.26 -17.43 23.29
CA TYR A 55 -13.12 -16.54 23.44
C TYR A 55 -13.15 -15.38 22.45
N GLY A 56 -13.04 -14.17 22.99
CA GLY A 56 -12.92 -12.94 22.22
C GLY A 56 -11.57 -12.28 22.40
N TYR A 57 -11.38 -11.14 21.74
CA TYR A 57 -10.27 -10.25 21.98
C TYR A 57 -10.69 -8.79 21.96
N HIS A 58 -10.06 -7.96 22.78
CA HIS A 58 -10.13 -6.51 22.63
C HIS A 58 -9.25 -6.06 21.49
N ARG A 59 -9.72 -5.09 20.71
CA ARG A 59 -8.95 -4.51 19.59
C ARG A 59 -7.57 -4.02 20.02
N GLU A 60 -7.49 -3.43 21.20
CA GLU A 60 -6.24 -2.91 21.78
C GLU A 60 -5.29 -4.04 22.18
N CYS A 61 -5.79 -5.07 22.86
CA CYS A 61 -5.00 -6.25 23.20
C CYS A 61 -4.46 -6.95 21.94
N TYR A 62 -5.29 -7.09 20.91
CA TYR A 62 -4.88 -7.65 19.63
C TYR A 62 -3.83 -6.78 18.92
N LYS A 63 -3.97 -5.46 18.95
CA LYS A 63 -2.96 -4.55 18.39
C LYS A 63 -1.64 -4.67 19.14
N ASN A 64 -1.67 -4.73 20.46
CA ASN A 64 -0.46 -4.87 21.28
C ASN A 64 0.20 -6.25 21.11
N PHE A 65 -0.59 -7.29 20.87
CA PHE A 65 -0.10 -8.63 20.56
C PHE A 65 0.46 -8.73 19.13
N THR A 66 -0.20 -8.14 18.14
CA THR A 66 0.28 -8.17 16.75
C THR A 66 1.43 -7.18 16.49
N ALA A 67 1.62 -6.18 17.35
CA ALA A 67 2.77 -5.29 17.29
C ALA A 67 4.05 -6.02 17.67
N LEU A 68 4.81 -6.44 16.65
CA LEU A 68 6.18 -6.93 16.81
C LEU A 68 7.15 -5.74 16.68
N PRO A 69 8.25 -5.69 17.45
CA PRO A 69 9.27 -4.67 17.25
C PRO A 69 9.85 -4.76 15.84
N THR A 70 10.12 -3.63 15.19
CA THR A 70 10.56 -3.54 13.78
C THR A 70 11.77 -4.41 13.45
N ARG A 71 12.64 -4.69 14.44
CA ARG A 71 13.80 -5.58 14.29
C ARG A 71 13.43 -7.04 14.01
N HIS A 72 12.26 -7.49 14.44
CA HIS A 72 11.77 -8.87 14.26
C HIS A 72 10.77 -9.01 13.10
N TYR A 73 10.47 -7.92 12.39
CA TYR A 73 9.60 -7.95 11.20
C TYR A 73 10.27 -8.62 9.98
N ILE A 74 11.61 -8.68 9.96
CA ILE A 74 12.38 -9.17 8.82
C ILE A 74 12.06 -10.65 8.53
N GLU A 75 11.83 -11.46 9.56
CA GLU A 75 11.54 -12.89 9.41
C GLU A 75 10.13 -13.17 8.85
N LEU A 76 9.15 -12.28 9.06
CA LEU A 76 7.80 -12.42 8.50
C LEU A 76 7.77 -12.24 6.97
N PHE A 77 8.74 -11.52 6.41
CA PHE A 77 8.89 -11.41 4.96
C PHE A 77 9.60 -12.64 4.37
N ASN A 78 10.45 -13.32 5.14
CA ASN A 78 11.19 -14.49 4.67
C ASN A 78 10.30 -15.73 4.44
N GLU A 79 9.20 -15.93 5.19
CA GLU A 79 8.25 -17.02 4.90
C GLU A 79 7.55 -16.87 3.53
N LYS A 80 7.45 -15.64 2.99
CA LYS A 80 6.96 -15.43 1.60
C LYS A 80 8.05 -15.57 0.54
N VAL A 81 9.32 -15.61 0.93
CA VAL A 81 10.47 -15.71 0.03
C VAL A 81 10.65 -17.14 -0.49
N GLU A 82 10.09 -18.17 0.17
CA GLU A 82 10.17 -19.55 -0.33
C GLU A 82 9.46 -19.77 -1.69
N ASN A 83 8.56 -18.87 -2.11
CA ASN A 83 8.01 -18.85 -3.47
C ASN A 83 8.65 -17.81 -4.39
N SER A 84 9.60 -17.02 -3.90
CA SER A 84 10.40 -16.15 -4.75
C SER A 84 11.63 -16.92 -5.21
N LYS A 85 11.72 -17.18 -6.51
CA LYS A 85 12.96 -17.66 -7.13
C LYS A 85 14.06 -16.67 -6.77
N GLU A 86 15.04 -17.09 -5.98
CA GLU A 86 16.26 -16.33 -5.79
C GLU A 86 16.88 -16.06 -7.16
N VAL A 87 16.83 -14.80 -7.60
CA VAL A 87 17.49 -14.42 -8.84
C VAL A 87 18.94 -14.15 -8.49
N MET A 88 19.74 -15.21 -8.50
CA MET A 88 21.19 -15.14 -8.62
C MET A 88 21.54 -14.46 -9.95
N GLY A 89 21.62 -13.14 -9.92
CA GLY A 89 22.03 -12.34 -11.05
C GLY A 89 22.50 -11.00 -10.54
N ASN A 90 23.63 -10.52 -11.06
CA ASN A 90 24.18 -9.21 -10.73
C ASN A 90 23.07 -8.15 -10.82
N PHE A 91 22.68 -7.60 -9.66
CA PHE A 91 21.58 -6.66 -9.58
C PHE A 91 22.06 -5.31 -10.13
N THR A 92 21.96 -5.15 -11.44
CA THR A 92 22.22 -3.87 -12.10
C THR A 92 20.91 -3.06 -12.16
N PRO A 93 20.97 -1.71 -12.12
CA PRO A 93 19.80 -0.86 -12.29
C PRO A 93 19.01 -1.17 -13.57
N HIS A 94 19.70 -1.58 -14.63
CA HIS A 94 19.10 -2.02 -15.90
C HIS A 94 18.24 -3.27 -15.74
N ASN A 95 18.70 -4.27 -14.98
CA ASN A 95 17.95 -5.50 -14.75
C ASN A 95 16.66 -5.25 -13.95
N LEU A 96 16.67 -4.26 -13.06
CA LEU A 96 15.48 -3.83 -12.33
C LEU A 96 14.50 -3.11 -13.27
N GLU A 97 15.00 -2.20 -14.10
CA GLU A 97 14.21 -1.46 -15.09
C GLU A 97 13.51 -2.43 -16.07
N ASP A 98 14.22 -3.43 -16.58
CA ASP A 98 13.67 -4.46 -17.47
C ASP A 98 12.59 -5.30 -16.78
N LYS A 99 12.78 -5.65 -15.51
CA LYS A 99 11.79 -6.45 -14.76
C LYS A 99 10.53 -5.63 -14.47
N ILE A 100 10.69 -4.39 -14.01
CA ILE A 100 9.57 -3.49 -13.73
C ILE A 100 8.79 -3.24 -15.02
N ASN A 101 9.51 -2.98 -16.12
CA ASN A 101 8.89 -2.86 -17.44
C ASN A 101 8.17 -4.13 -17.86
N LYS A 102 8.73 -5.33 -17.68
CA LYS A 102 8.08 -6.61 -18.04
C LYS A 102 6.80 -6.89 -17.24
N VAL A 103 6.80 -6.61 -15.94
CA VAL A 103 5.68 -6.96 -15.06
C VAL A 103 4.55 -5.95 -15.20
N PHE A 104 4.87 -4.67 -15.23
CA PHE A 104 3.88 -3.59 -15.16
C PHE A 104 3.80 -2.79 -16.46
N THR A 105 4.16 -3.40 -17.60
CA THR A 105 4.21 -2.71 -18.91
C THR A 105 2.90 -2.02 -19.25
N LYS A 106 1.76 -2.50 -18.75
CA LYS A 106 0.43 -1.96 -19.09
C LYS A 106 0.03 -0.79 -18.19
N GLU A 107 0.66 -0.63 -17.04
CA GLU A 107 0.22 0.29 -15.99
C GLU A 107 1.15 1.49 -15.84
N ILE A 108 2.45 1.27 -16.00
CA ILE A 108 3.48 2.28 -15.77
C ILE A 108 4.36 2.51 -17.00
N LYS A 109 5.02 3.65 -17.01
CA LYS A 109 6.08 4.02 -17.95
C LYS A 109 7.20 4.75 -17.22
N PHE A 110 8.42 4.60 -17.72
CA PHE A 110 9.55 5.41 -17.31
C PHE A 110 9.54 6.73 -18.10
N LEU A 111 9.80 7.83 -17.41
CA LEU A 111 9.91 9.17 -17.98
C LEU A 111 11.24 9.78 -17.54
N ILE A 112 11.84 10.62 -18.37
CA ILE A 112 13.02 11.42 -18.00
C ILE A 112 12.54 12.85 -17.79
N CYS A 113 12.79 13.39 -16.60
CA CYS A 113 12.51 14.78 -16.27
C CYS A 113 13.74 15.36 -15.57
N HIS A 114 14.33 16.43 -16.10
CA HIS A 114 15.56 17.06 -15.59
C HIS A 114 16.68 16.05 -15.26
N ASN A 115 17.02 15.17 -16.21
CA ASN A 115 18.01 14.09 -16.06
C ASN A 115 17.72 13.07 -14.94
N LYS A 116 16.49 13.01 -14.44
CA LYS A 116 16.04 11.99 -13.47
C LYS A 116 15.02 11.07 -14.11
N LYS A 117 15.19 9.77 -13.94
CA LYS A 117 14.20 8.76 -14.33
C LYS A 117 13.08 8.71 -13.29
N LEU A 118 11.84 8.89 -13.74
CA LEU A 118 10.63 8.86 -12.94
C LEU A 118 9.74 7.70 -13.38
N LEU A 119 9.03 7.11 -12.43
CA LEU A 119 7.98 6.12 -12.67
C LEU A 119 6.62 6.82 -12.63
N ALA A 120 5.87 6.73 -13.73
CA ALA A 120 4.55 7.35 -13.83
C ALA A 120 3.52 6.35 -14.39
N PRO A 121 2.24 6.47 -14.00
CA PRO A 121 1.18 5.73 -14.65
C PRO A 121 1.10 6.07 -16.15
N LYS A 122 0.75 5.11 -17.01
CA LYS A 122 0.69 5.31 -18.47
C LYS A 122 -0.23 6.43 -18.90
N HIS A 123 -1.34 6.62 -18.19
CA HIS A 123 -2.34 7.65 -18.46
C HIS A 123 -1.88 9.07 -18.10
N VAL A 124 -0.77 9.21 -17.37
CA VAL A 124 -0.20 10.52 -17.05
C VAL A 124 0.70 10.96 -18.20
N SER A 125 0.21 11.86 -19.04
CA SER A 125 1.04 12.62 -19.96
C SER A 125 1.72 13.73 -19.17
N VAL A 126 3.02 13.58 -18.90
CA VAL A 126 3.82 14.70 -18.39
C VAL A 126 4.08 15.62 -19.57
N ILE A 127 3.76 16.91 -19.42
CA ILE A 127 4.19 17.94 -20.38
C ILE A 127 5.71 18.00 -20.26
N GLY A 128 6.41 17.34 -21.17
CA GLY A 128 7.87 17.43 -21.24
C GLY A 128 8.29 18.82 -21.70
N GLU A 129 9.52 19.23 -21.36
CA GLU A 129 10.15 20.43 -21.92
C GLU A 129 10.14 20.38 -23.46
N GLU A 130 10.36 19.21 -24.08
CA GLU A 130 10.20 19.02 -25.53
C GLU A 130 8.79 19.37 -26.04
N LEU A 131 7.73 19.16 -25.26
CA LEU A 131 6.35 19.49 -25.65
C LEU A 131 6.09 21.00 -25.53
N LEU A 132 6.79 21.67 -24.63
CA LEU A 132 6.80 23.13 -24.50
C LEU A 132 7.65 23.78 -25.61
N ASP A 133 8.80 23.19 -25.94
CA ASP A 133 9.68 23.67 -27.01
C ASP A 133 9.08 23.43 -28.41
N ASN A 134 8.26 22.37 -28.56
CA ASN A 134 7.54 22.07 -29.81
C ASN A 134 6.24 22.89 -29.97
N LEU A 135 5.82 23.67 -28.97
CA LEU A 135 4.79 24.68 -29.17
C LEU A 135 5.41 25.82 -29.95
N ARG A 136 5.37 25.73 -31.28
CA ARG A 136 5.79 26.80 -32.18
C ARG A 136 5.10 28.09 -31.74
N ASP A 137 5.80 29.21 -31.73
CA ASP A 137 5.25 30.53 -31.36
C ASP A 137 3.93 30.82 -32.08
N GLN A 138 3.79 30.31 -33.31
CA GLN A 138 2.57 30.37 -34.11
C GLN A 138 1.35 29.74 -33.42
N ASP A 139 1.51 28.61 -32.73
CA ASP A 139 0.42 27.91 -32.02
C ASP A 139 -0.01 28.66 -30.76
N ILE A 140 0.94 29.29 -30.08
CA ILE A 140 0.68 30.19 -28.94
C ILE A 140 -0.08 31.42 -29.42
N LEU A 141 0.39 32.06 -30.49
CA LEU A 141 -0.25 33.22 -31.11
C LEU A 141 -1.65 32.89 -31.63
N ASN A 142 -1.83 31.72 -32.27
CA ASN A 142 -3.14 31.26 -32.74
C ASN A 142 -4.12 31.02 -31.60
N LYS A 143 -3.68 30.43 -30.48
CA LYS A 143 -4.51 30.28 -29.27
C LYS A 143 -4.86 31.64 -28.66
N ALA A 144 -3.90 32.55 -28.55
CA ALA A 144 -4.15 33.90 -28.05
C ALA A 144 -5.18 34.65 -28.93
N ALA A 145 -5.03 34.57 -30.26
CA ALA A 145 -5.95 35.16 -31.23
C ALA A 145 -7.36 34.57 -31.13
N LEU A 146 -7.49 33.25 -30.93
CA LEU A 146 -8.79 32.59 -30.73
C LEU A 146 -9.49 33.06 -29.45
N ILE A 147 -8.75 33.23 -28.35
CA ILE A 147 -9.28 33.74 -27.08
C ILE A 147 -9.77 35.19 -27.28
N LEU A 148 -8.95 36.05 -27.89
CA LEU A 148 -9.30 37.44 -28.18
C LEU A 148 -10.55 37.53 -29.06
N ARG A 149 -10.62 36.75 -30.14
CA ARG A 149 -11.80 36.70 -31.03
C ARG A 149 -13.05 36.29 -30.27
N LYS A 150 -12.95 35.28 -29.39
CA LYS A 150 -14.08 34.84 -28.56
C LYS A 150 -14.54 35.94 -27.60
N SER A 151 -13.62 36.66 -26.99
CA SER A 151 -13.93 37.79 -26.11
C SER A 151 -14.62 38.93 -26.87
N VAL A 152 -14.12 39.32 -28.05
CA VAL A 152 -14.74 40.38 -28.88
C VAL A 152 -16.14 39.99 -29.34
N LEU A 153 -16.33 38.77 -29.83
CA LEU A 153 -17.65 38.29 -30.27
C LEU A 153 -18.66 38.12 -29.12
N GLN A 154 -18.19 37.93 -27.89
CA GLN A 154 -19.05 37.90 -26.70
C GLN A 154 -19.41 39.30 -26.19
N ILE A 155 -18.62 40.32 -26.51
CA ILE A 155 -18.91 41.73 -26.17
C ILE A 155 -20.09 42.24 -27.01
N GLU A 156 -20.21 41.85 -28.29
CA GLU A 156 -21.31 42.26 -29.17
C GLU A 156 -22.69 41.73 -28.73
N LYS A 157 -22.75 40.64 -27.97
CA LYS A 157 -24.02 40.06 -27.48
C LYS A 157 -24.54 40.67 -26.19
N LYS A 158 -23.81 41.60 -25.56
CA LYS A 158 -24.17 42.17 -24.25
C LYS A 158 -24.86 43.54 -24.30
N ASN A 159 -25.06 44.10 -25.49
CA ASN A 159 -25.78 45.37 -25.67
C ASN A 159 -27.01 45.16 -26.57
N CYS A 160 -28.07 44.60 -26.00
CA CYS A 160 -29.49 44.83 -26.29
C CYS A 160 -30.32 44.11 -25.23
#